data_AF-A0A959AR23-F1
#
_entry.id   AF-A0A959AR23-F1
#
_cell.length_a   1.000
_cell.length_b   1.000
_cell.length_c   1.000
_cell.angle_alpha   90.00
_cell.angle_beta   90.00
_cell.angle_gamma   90.00
#
_symmetry.space_group_name_H-M   'P 1'
#
loop_
_entity.id
_entity.type
_entity.pdbx_description
1 polymer ?
#
loop_
_entity_poly.entity_id
_entity_poly.type
_entity_poly.pdbx_seq_one_letter_code
_entity_poly.pdbx_strand_id
1 'polypeptide(L)'
;MEKAQKSTKAARGTVTCDNTTMHLLKANDFVAESIRRKMAEQGILLLNITSSAGSGKTTLLQETAKRIGHKVNMKILVGDLETERDADRLRAVGVDALQIVTGGICHLEAQMVWQAMDNLDLNGVELLIVENVGNLVCPASFDLGEDYRVTLIATTEGDDKPKKYPRMFLTSELMLVSKTDLLPYLPFSVDAVVADARDINPNIGVLQVSSTQDIGIDEWCNWLLEKVKEKQSSTTHKKNESHVFSDPR
;
A
#
# COMPACT_ATOMS: atom_id res chain seq x y z
N MET A 1 28.46 -9.80 -61.22
CA MET A 1 28.58 -9.03 -59.96
C MET A 1 27.33 -8.18 -59.84
N GLU A 2 26.35 -8.63 -59.05
CA GLU A 2 26.09 -8.19 -57.65
C GLU A 2 25.37 -6.83 -57.63
N LYS A 3 24.21 -6.62 -56.99
CA LYS A 3 23.71 -7.18 -55.72
C LYS A 3 22.20 -7.36 -55.72
N ALA A 4 21.76 -8.43 -55.05
CA ALA A 4 20.38 -8.70 -54.68
C ALA A 4 19.89 -7.72 -53.59
N GLN A 5 18.75 -7.09 -53.83
CA GLN A 5 18.08 -6.24 -52.85
C GLN A 5 17.20 -7.10 -51.95
N LYS A 6 17.79 -7.71 -50.91
CA LYS A 6 17.04 -8.27 -49.78
C LYS A 6 16.78 -7.16 -48.77
N SER A 7 15.68 -6.43 -48.93
CA SER A 7 15.15 -5.60 -47.84
C SER A 7 14.34 -6.50 -46.92
N THR A 8 14.88 -6.71 -45.72
CA THR A 8 14.33 -7.49 -44.62
C THR A 8 12.94 -6.99 -44.24
N LYS A 9 11.98 -7.91 -44.08
CA LYS A 9 10.73 -7.69 -43.34
C LYS A 9 11.12 -7.44 -41.87
N ALA A 10 11.46 -6.20 -41.53
CA ALA A 10 11.61 -5.80 -40.13
C ALA A 10 10.22 -5.77 -39.48
N ALA A 11 10.09 -6.40 -38.32
CA ALA A 11 8.86 -6.37 -37.53
C ALA A 11 8.51 -4.91 -37.18
N ARG A 12 7.26 -4.51 -37.50
CA ARG A 12 6.65 -3.27 -37.01
C ARG A 12 5.32 -3.65 -36.36
N GLY A 13 5.12 -3.24 -35.11
CA GLY A 13 3.92 -3.53 -34.33
C GLY A 13 4.22 -3.86 -32.86
N THR A 14 3.20 -3.91 -32.03
CA THR A 14 3.27 -4.40 -30.65
C THR A 14 2.90 -5.88 -30.64
N VAL A 15 3.72 -6.72 -30.00
CA VAL A 15 3.41 -8.13 -29.77
C VAL A 15 3.06 -8.28 -28.30
N THR A 16 1.86 -8.77 -28.02
CA THR A 16 1.44 -9.18 -26.68
C THR A 16 1.86 -10.63 -26.49
N CYS A 17 2.73 -10.89 -25.52
CA CYS A 17 3.17 -12.23 -25.17
C CYS A 17 2.59 -12.60 -23.81
N ASP A 18 2.07 -13.82 -23.68
CA ASP A 18 1.71 -14.39 -22.39
C ASP A 18 2.99 -14.78 -21.64
N ASN A 19 3.08 -14.41 -20.36
CA ASN A 19 4.24 -14.68 -19.52
C ASN A 19 3.86 -15.60 -18.34
N THR A 20 4.86 -16.32 -17.82
CA THR A 20 4.74 -17.16 -16.62
C THR A 20 4.29 -16.39 -15.38
N THR A 21 4.41 -15.06 -15.39
CA THR A 21 3.95 -14.15 -14.34
C THR A 21 2.46 -14.35 -14.01
N MET A 22 1.61 -14.68 -14.99
CA MET A 22 0.17 -14.88 -14.73
C MET A 22 -0.13 -16.04 -13.77
N HIS A 23 0.68 -17.10 -13.76
CA HIS A 23 0.51 -18.21 -12.80
C HIS A 23 0.98 -17.84 -11.39
N LEU A 24 2.07 -17.07 -11.29
CA LEU A 24 2.57 -16.55 -10.02
C LEU A 24 1.58 -15.58 -9.38
N LEU A 25 0.98 -14.70 -10.19
CA LEU A 25 -0.05 -13.77 -9.71
C LEU A 25 -1.29 -14.51 -9.17
N LYS A 26 -1.76 -15.56 -9.85
CA LYS A 26 -2.86 -16.39 -9.33
C LYS A 26 -2.53 -17.09 -8.01
N ALA A 27 -1.28 -17.55 -7.84
CA ALA A 27 -0.84 -18.13 -6.57
C ALA A 27 -0.79 -17.06 -5.46
N ASN A 28 -0.29 -15.87 -5.78
CA ASN A 28 -0.32 -14.72 -4.88
C ASN A 28 -1.76 -14.37 -4.46
N ASP A 29 -2.69 -14.27 -5.41
CA ASP A 29 -4.09 -13.92 -5.16
C ASP A 29 -4.78 -14.93 -4.23
N PHE A 30 -4.44 -16.22 -4.34
CA PHE A 30 -4.96 -17.25 -3.43
C PHE A 30 -4.53 -17.02 -1.96
N VAL A 31 -3.26 -16.60 -1.76
CA VAL A 31 -2.76 -16.28 -0.41
C VAL A 31 -3.33 -14.95 0.06
N ALA A 32 -3.44 -13.95 -0.81
CA ALA A 32 -4.05 -12.66 -0.52
C ALA A 32 -5.49 -12.80 -0.01
N GLU A 33 -6.29 -13.64 -0.65
CA GLU A 33 -7.66 -13.93 -0.21
C GLU A 33 -7.69 -14.61 1.17
N SER A 34 -6.70 -15.45 1.47
CA SER A 34 -6.57 -16.09 2.79
C SER A 34 -6.22 -15.07 3.87
N ILE A 35 -5.33 -14.10 3.58
CA ILE A 35 -5.02 -12.98 4.46
C ILE A 35 -6.29 -12.17 4.71
N ARG A 36 -6.96 -11.75 3.64
CA ARG A 36 -8.17 -10.93 3.69
C ARG A 36 -9.25 -11.54 4.58
N ARG A 37 -9.50 -12.85 4.42
CA ARG A 37 -10.44 -13.59 5.26
C ARG A 37 -10.01 -13.61 6.74
N LYS A 38 -8.74 -13.93 7.03
CA LYS A 38 -8.22 -13.97 8.40
C LYS A 38 -8.33 -12.60 9.08
N MET A 39 -7.98 -11.52 8.38
CA MET A 39 -8.10 -10.15 8.87
C MET A 39 -9.56 -9.75 9.11
N ALA A 40 -10.48 -10.13 8.21
CA ALA A 40 -11.91 -9.89 8.38
C ALA A 40 -12.51 -10.63 9.59
N GLU A 41 -12.12 -11.88 9.82
CA GLU A 41 -12.57 -12.68 10.97
C GLU A 41 -12.10 -12.10 12.31
N GLN A 42 -10.87 -11.56 12.33
CA GLN A 42 -10.26 -10.95 13.50
C GLN A 42 -10.65 -9.46 13.68
N GLY A 43 -11.26 -8.83 12.68
CA GLY A 43 -11.59 -7.40 12.71
C GLY A 43 -10.36 -6.49 12.63
N ILE A 44 -9.26 -7.00 12.07
CA ILE A 44 -8.01 -6.24 11.87
C ILE A 44 -8.11 -5.54 10.53
N LEU A 45 -7.96 -4.21 10.51
CA LEU A 45 -7.81 -3.47 9.27
C LEU A 45 -6.39 -3.70 8.71
N LEU A 46 -6.27 -4.22 7.48
CA LEU A 46 -4.98 -4.37 6.81
C LEU A 46 -4.79 -3.25 5.77
N LEU A 47 -3.72 -2.47 5.94
CA LEU A 47 -3.38 -1.36 5.06
C LEU A 47 -2.05 -1.62 4.34
N ASN A 48 -1.97 -1.37 3.03
CA ASN A 48 -0.73 -1.42 2.27
C ASN A 48 -0.30 -0.01 1.86
N ILE A 49 0.85 0.46 2.33
CA ILE A 49 1.40 1.77 1.98
C ILE A 49 2.48 1.61 0.91
N THR A 50 2.22 2.17 -0.27
CA THR A 50 3.11 2.13 -1.43
C THR A 50 3.61 3.52 -1.77
N SER A 51 4.79 3.64 -2.38
CA SER A 51 5.35 4.92 -2.82
C SER A 51 6.60 4.71 -3.67
N SER A 52 7.17 5.78 -4.23
CA SER A 52 8.58 5.77 -4.65
C SER A 52 9.52 5.69 -3.43
N ALA A 53 10.79 5.34 -3.65
CA ALA A 53 11.79 5.49 -2.59
C ALA A 53 11.91 6.95 -2.14
N GLY A 54 11.95 7.18 -0.83
CA GLY A 54 12.11 8.53 -0.26
C GLY A 54 10.86 9.41 -0.24
N SER A 55 9.66 8.89 -0.57
CA SER A 55 8.41 9.67 -0.51
C SER A 55 7.91 9.96 0.91
N GLY A 56 8.53 9.35 1.94
CA GLY A 56 8.29 9.66 3.35
C GLY A 56 7.40 8.68 4.13
N LYS A 57 7.18 7.45 3.64
CA LYS A 57 6.35 6.43 4.31
C LYS A 57 6.69 6.21 5.77
N THR A 58 7.95 5.88 6.09
CA THR A 58 8.37 5.64 7.47
C THR A 58 8.14 6.85 8.36
N THR A 59 8.42 8.07 7.88
CA THR A 59 8.21 9.30 8.65
C THR A 59 6.72 9.56 8.90
N LEU A 60 5.86 9.33 7.89
CA LEU A 60 4.41 9.38 8.06
C LEU A 60 3.95 8.40 9.13
N LEU A 61 4.47 7.18 9.13
CA LEU A 61 4.12 6.15 10.10
C LEU A 61 4.63 6.45 11.52
N GLN A 62 5.80 7.08 11.65
CA GLN A 62 6.28 7.57 12.94
C GLN A 62 5.33 8.62 13.54
N GLU A 63 4.87 9.59 12.74
CA GLU A 63 3.92 10.60 13.23
C GLU A 63 2.52 10.02 13.48
N THR A 64 2.09 9.07 12.65
CA THR A 64 0.83 8.32 12.85
C THR A 64 0.85 7.61 14.20
N ALA A 65 1.92 6.88 14.50
CA ALA A 65 2.06 6.16 15.76
C ALA A 65 2.01 7.07 16.99
N LYS A 66 2.71 8.21 16.95
CA LYS A 66 2.66 9.20 18.03
C LYS A 66 1.24 9.73 18.25
N ARG A 67 0.46 9.92 17.18
CA ARG A 67 -0.88 10.53 17.22
C ARG A 67 -1.97 9.56 17.66
N ILE A 68 -1.95 8.32 17.16
CA ILE A 68 -3.05 7.36 17.35
C ILE A 68 -2.64 6.02 17.98
N GLY A 69 -1.36 5.77 18.24
CA GLY A 69 -0.90 4.50 18.81
C GLY A 69 -1.44 4.22 20.22
N HIS A 70 -1.89 5.24 20.95
CA HIS A 70 -2.59 5.09 22.23
C HIS A 70 -4.11 4.88 22.09
N LYS A 71 -4.65 5.06 20.89
CA LYS A 71 -6.10 4.94 20.59
C LYS A 71 -6.43 3.64 19.87
N VAL A 72 -5.48 3.10 19.11
CA VAL A 72 -5.64 1.89 18.30
C VAL A 72 -4.40 1.02 18.48
N ASN A 73 -4.62 -0.26 18.78
CA ASN A 73 -3.53 -1.23 18.82
C ASN A 73 -3.04 -1.52 17.40
N MET A 74 -1.90 -0.94 17.04
CA MET A 74 -1.34 -1.00 15.70
C MET A 74 0.01 -1.72 15.65
N LYS A 75 0.22 -2.48 14.57
CA LYS A 75 1.51 -3.11 14.23
C LYS A 75 1.92 -2.77 12.81
N ILE A 76 3.22 -2.82 12.53
CA ILE A 76 3.75 -2.50 11.20
C ILE A 76 4.65 -3.62 10.69
N LEU A 77 4.41 -4.05 9.46
CA LEU A 77 5.33 -4.87 8.67
C LEU A 77 6.10 -3.96 7.71
N VAL A 78 7.43 -3.99 7.75
CA VAL A 78 8.28 -3.14 6.92
C VAL A 78 8.95 -3.98 5.83
N GLY A 79 8.68 -3.70 4.56
CA GLY A 79 9.35 -4.32 3.43
C GLY A 79 10.51 -3.47 2.94
N ASP A 80 11.73 -3.96 3.14
CA ASP A 80 12.96 -3.34 2.63
C ASP A 80 13.90 -4.43 2.08
N LEU A 81 14.79 -4.03 1.18
CA LEU A 81 15.70 -4.91 0.45
C LEU A 81 16.69 -5.59 1.40
N GLU A 82 17.31 -4.83 2.31
CA GLU A 82 18.47 -5.30 3.07
C GLU A 82 18.58 -4.80 4.52
N THR A 83 17.92 -3.70 4.90
CA THR A 83 18.17 -3.06 6.21
C THR A 83 16.97 -3.10 7.15
N GLU A 84 17.22 -3.17 8.46
CA GLU A 84 16.17 -2.98 9.49
C GLU A 84 15.95 -1.51 9.86
N ARG A 85 16.56 -0.58 9.13
CA ARG A 85 16.62 0.83 9.53
C ARG A 85 15.25 1.45 9.75
N ASP A 86 14.28 1.13 8.89
CA ASP A 86 12.93 1.68 9.00
C ASP A 86 12.13 1.00 10.11
N ALA A 87 12.29 -0.31 10.31
CA ALA A 87 11.71 -1.02 11.46
C ALA A 87 12.25 -0.49 12.80
N ASP A 88 13.57 -0.26 12.92
CA ASP A 88 14.19 0.34 14.11
C ASP A 88 13.66 1.74 14.42
N ARG A 89 13.48 2.56 13.38
CA ARG A 89 12.91 3.91 13.51
C ARG A 89 11.48 3.90 14.03
N LEU A 90 10.69 2.89 13.66
CA LEU A 90 9.31 2.72 14.13
C LEU A 90 9.26 2.16 15.56
N ARG A 91 10.12 1.20 15.88
CA ARG A 91 10.27 0.69 17.26
C ARG A 91 10.71 1.78 18.23
N ALA A 92 11.58 2.71 17.78
CA ALA A 92 12.03 3.84 18.60
C ALA A 92 10.91 4.81 18.99
N VAL A 93 9.77 4.83 18.28
CA VAL A 93 8.59 5.63 18.65
C VAL A 93 7.49 4.78 19.33
N GLY A 94 7.80 3.55 19.72
CA GLY A 94 6.93 2.68 20.52
C GLY A 94 5.99 1.78 19.72
N VAL A 95 6.18 1.65 18.40
CA VAL A 95 5.38 0.73 17.57
C VAL A 95 6.02 -0.65 17.52
N ASP A 96 5.20 -1.69 17.61
CA ASP A 96 5.64 -3.05 17.29
C ASP A 96 5.79 -3.19 15.76
N ALA A 97 7.03 -3.15 15.29
CA ALA A 97 7.38 -3.20 13.88
C ALA A 97 8.32 -4.38 13.59
N LEU A 98 7.98 -5.17 12.58
CA LEU A 98 8.74 -6.33 12.11
C LEU A 98 9.20 -6.13 10.67
N GLN A 99 10.48 -6.38 10.42
CA GLN A 99 11.07 -6.29 9.09
C GLN A 99 10.78 -7.56 8.27
N ILE A 100 10.41 -7.38 7.01
CA ILE A 100 10.42 -8.40 5.96
C ILE A 100 11.61 -8.10 5.05
N VAL A 101 12.61 -8.97 5.07
CA VAL A 101 13.77 -8.87 4.17
C VAL A 101 13.39 -9.46 2.82
N THR A 102 13.30 -8.63 1.78
CA THR A 102 12.82 -9.09 0.47
C THR A 102 13.87 -9.80 -0.37
N GLY A 103 15.15 -9.77 0.05
CA GLY A 103 16.24 -10.48 -0.63
C GLY A 103 16.51 -9.97 -2.04
N GLY A 104 16.29 -8.67 -2.29
CA GLY A 104 16.49 -8.03 -3.60
C GLY A 104 15.21 -7.90 -4.44
N ILE A 105 14.07 -8.41 -3.98
CA ILE A 105 12.79 -8.29 -4.68
C ILE A 105 12.22 -6.87 -4.52
N CYS A 106 11.72 -6.30 -5.61
CA CYS A 106 11.24 -4.92 -5.71
C CYS A 106 9.84 -4.65 -5.15
N HIS A 107 9.22 -5.63 -4.50
CA HIS A 107 7.86 -5.60 -3.96
C HIS A 107 7.70 -6.66 -2.85
N LEU A 108 6.63 -6.57 -2.09
CA LEU A 108 6.15 -7.65 -1.23
C LEU A 108 5.14 -8.53 -1.96
N GLU A 109 5.12 -9.81 -1.62
CA GLU A 109 4.13 -10.79 -2.05
C GLU A 109 3.24 -11.19 -0.86
N ALA A 110 2.01 -11.63 -1.12
CA ALA A 110 1.10 -12.08 -0.07
C ALA A 110 1.71 -13.20 0.79
N GLN A 111 2.47 -14.11 0.18
CA GLN A 111 3.16 -15.17 0.92
C GLN A 111 4.16 -14.65 1.96
N MET A 112 4.89 -13.56 1.64
CA MET A 112 5.82 -12.93 2.58
C MET A 112 5.07 -12.30 3.75
N VAL A 113 3.96 -11.62 3.48
CA VAL A 113 3.10 -11.02 4.52
C VAL A 113 2.49 -12.10 5.40
N TRP A 114 1.97 -13.18 4.81
CA TRP A 114 1.42 -14.32 5.56
C TRP A 114 2.43 -14.92 6.54
N GLN A 115 3.66 -15.18 6.08
CA GLN A 115 4.72 -15.71 6.93
C GLN A 115 5.14 -14.73 8.03
N ALA A 116 5.19 -13.43 7.72
CA ALA A 116 5.51 -12.41 8.70
C ALA A 116 4.43 -12.30 9.79
N MET A 117 3.16 -12.47 9.43
CA MET A 117 2.03 -12.48 10.38
C MET A 117 2.12 -13.62 11.41
N ASP A 118 2.74 -14.76 11.06
CA ASP A 118 2.96 -15.86 12.03
C ASP A 118 4.02 -15.51 13.09
N ASN A 119 4.79 -14.46 12.87
CA ASN A 119 5.81 -13.94 13.79
C ASN A 119 5.34 -12.69 14.56
N LEU A 120 4.06 -12.30 14.42
CA LEU A 120 3.44 -11.22 15.16
C LEU A 120 2.33 -11.77 16.06
N ASP A 121 2.30 -11.33 17.32
CA ASP A 121 1.10 -11.53 18.14
C ASP A 121 -0.01 -10.59 17.64
N LEU A 122 -1.00 -11.15 16.95
CA LEU A 122 -2.14 -10.41 16.40
C LEU A 122 -3.33 -10.32 17.37
N ASN A 123 -3.21 -10.85 18.58
CA ASN A 123 -4.30 -10.79 19.55
C ASN A 123 -4.59 -9.34 19.95
N GLY A 124 -5.85 -8.93 19.74
CA GLY A 124 -6.30 -7.57 20.06
C GLY A 124 -5.69 -6.48 19.19
N VAL A 125 -4.97 -6.83 18.12
CA VAL A 125 -4.56 -5.86 17.09
C VAL A 125 -5.81 -5.38 16.36
N GLU A 126 -5.82 -4.10 15.99
CA GLU A 126 -6.94 -3.45 15.31
C GLU A 126 -6.51 -2.91 13.94
N LEU A 127 -5.22 -2.58 13.80
CA LEU A 127 -4.62 -2.04 12.58
C LEU A 127 -3.28 -2.72 12.30
N LEU A 128 -3.16 -3.36 11.15
CA LEU A 128 -1.90 -3.86 10.61
C LEU A 128 -1.54 -3.05 9.37
N ILE A 129 -0.37 -2.40 9.38
CA ILE A 129 0.11 -1.64 8.24
C ILE A 129 1.30 -2.36 7.62
N VAL A 130 1.29 -2.52 6.31
CA VAL A 130 2.42 -2.98 5.51
C VAL A 130 3.05 -1.76 4.84
N GLU A 131 4.24 -1.36 5.29
CA GLU A 131 5.09 -0.41 4.56
C GLU A 131 5.79 -1.16 3.42
N ASN A 132 5.33 -0.99 2.18
CA ASN A 132 5.87 -1.72 1.03
C ASN A 132 7.22 -1.15 0.57
N VAL A 133 7.91 -1.90 -0.29
CA VAL A 133 9.15 -1.44 -0.93
C VAL A 133 8.88 -0.14 -1.71
N GLY A 134 9.85 0.78 -1.71
CA GLY A 134 9.78 2.05 -2.44
C GLY A 134 9.79 1.88 -3.96
N ASN A 135 8.67 1.46 -4.54
CA ASN A 135 8.46 1.26 -5.98
C ASN A 135 6.99 1.48 -6.38
N LEU A 136 6.75 2.21 -7.47
CA LEU A 136 5.40 2.44 -8.04
C LEU A 136 5.00 1.47 -9.15
N VAL A 137 5.88 0.55 -9.55
CA VAL A 137 5.65 -0.40 -10.65
C VAL A 137 5.35 -1.79 -10.12
N CYS A 138 6.31 -2.43 -9.44
CA CYS A 138 6.17 -3.82 -9.04
C CYS A 138 4.98 -4.04 -8.08
N PRO A 139 4.84 -3.26 -6.98
CA PRO A 139 3.79 -3.54 -5.99
C PRO A 139 2.36 -3.35 -6.53
N ALA A 140 2.18 -2.56 -7.60
CA ALA A 140 0.88 -2.35 -8.23
C ALA A 140 0.26 -3.64 -8.82
N SER A 141 1.06 -4.70 -9.00
CA SER A 141 0.61 -5.96 -9.56
C SER A 141 0.31 -7.05 -8.53
N PHE A 142 0.63 -6.84 -7.25
CA PHE A 142 0.52 -7.86 -6.20
C PHE A 142 -0.50 -7.39 -5.16
N ASP A 143 -1.59 -8.14 -5.01
CA ASP A 143 -2.51 -8.00 -3.88
C ASP A 143 -1.88 -8.67 -2.64
N LEU A 144 -1.87 -7.99 -1.50
CA LEU A 144 -1.38 -8.54 -0.22
C LEU A 144 -2.54 -8.98 0.68
N GLY A 145 -3.78 -8.90 0.20
CA GLY A 145 -4.99 -9.10 0.99
C GLY A 145 -5.42 -7.85 1.75
N GLU A 146 -4.84 -6.68 1.44
CA GLU A 146 -5.13 -5.42 2.11
C GLU A 146 -6.56 -4.95 1.88
N ASP A 147 -7.17 -4.33 2.90
CA ASP A 147 -8.46 -3.66 2.77
C ASP A 147 -8.32 -2.36 1.97
N TYR A 148 -7.20 -1.66 2.15
CA TYR A 148 -6.92 -0.41 1.46
C TYR A 148 -5.43 -0.34 1.08
N ARG A 149 -5.18 0.14 -0.13
CA ARG A 149 -3.88 0.56 -0.63
C ARG A 149 -3.80 2.08 -0.67
N VAL A 150 -2.79 2.60 0.02
CA VAL A 150 -2.52 4.03 0.13
C VAL A 150 -1.20 4.34 -0.58
N THR A 151 -1.27 5.12 -1.66
CA THR A 151 -0.08 5.52 -2.42
C THR A 151 0.38 6.92 -2.00
N LEU A 152 1.63 7.04 -1.56
CA LEU A 152 2.27 8.35 -1.38
C LEU A 152 2.95 8.79 -2.67
N ILE A 153 2.81 10.08 -2.98
CA ILE A 153 3.62 10.80 -3.95
C ILE A 153 4.26 11.99 -3.25
N ALA A 154 5.59 12.13 -3.30
CA ALA A 154 6.20 13.35 -2.79
C ALA A 154 6.16 14.46 -3.85
N THR A 155 5.92 15.70 -3.43
CA THR A 155 6.01 16.90 -4.29
C THR A 155 7.35 17.01 -5.04
N THR A 156 8.42 16.44 -4.46
CA THR A 156 9.76 16.36 -5.07
C THR A 156 9.86 15.44 -6.28
N GLU A 157 8.82 14.65 -6.58
CA GLU A 157 8.82 13.66 -7.66
C GLU A 157 8.23 14.17 -8.98
N GLY A 158 7.56 15.32 -8.97
CA GLY A 158 6.79 15.84 -10.10
C GLY A 158 5.33 15.34 -10.12
N ASP A 159 4.44 16.16 -10.68
CA ASP A 159 2.98 15.99 -10.66
C ASP A 159 2.44 15.05 -11.76
N ASP A 160 3.30 14.55 -12.65
CA ASP A 160 2.92 13.67 -13.76
C ASP A 160 2.94 12.15 -13.43
N LYS A 161 3.17 11.82 -12.15
CA LYS A 161 3.29 10.44 -11.67
C LYS A 161 2.07 9.55 -11.97
N PRO A 162 0.81 10.01 -11.83
CA PRO A 162 -0.33 9.16 -12.10
C PRO A 162 -0.34 8.60 -13.52
N LYS A 163 -0.18 9.45 -14.53
CA LYS A 163 -0.12 9.02 -15.93
C LYS A 163 1.08 8.13 -16.25
N LYS A 164 2.20 8.29 -15.55
CA LYS A 164 3.38 7.43 -15.71
C LYS A 164 3.23 6.04 -15.07
N TYR A 165 2.46 5.93 -14.00
CA TYR A 165 2.29 4.69 -13.22
C TYR A 165 0.82 4.32 -13.02
N PRO A 166 0.00 4.23 -14.09
CA PRO A 166 -1.45 4.23 -13.97
C PRO A 166 -1.99 3.08 -13.13
N ARG A 167 -1.36 1.90 -13.18
CA ARG A 167 -1.81 0.73 -12.39
C ARG A 167 -1.73 0.97 -10.88
N MET A 168 -0.74 1.72 -10.40
CA MET A 168 -0.63 2.02 -8.96
C MET A 168 -1.83 2.85 -8.49
N PHE A 169 -2.17 3.90 -9.22
CA PHE A 169 -3.29 4.78 -8.88
C PHE A 169 -4.66 4.13 -9.13
N LEU A 170 -4.75 3.27 -10.14
CA LEU A 170 -5.95 2.45 -10.39
C LEU A 170 -6.28 1.53 -9.22
N THR A 171 -5.26 1.00 -8.55
CA THR A 171 -5.40 0.01 -7.45
C THR A 171 -5.32 0.63 -6.06
N SER A 172 -5.25 1.96 -5.95
CA SER A 172 -5.18 2.66 -4.67
C SER A 172 -6.51 3.33 -4.35
N GLU A 173 -6.97 3.18 -3.11
CA GLU A 173 -8.17 3.85 -2.61
C GLU A 173 -7.86 5.29 -2.16
N LEU A 174 -6.62 5.56 -1.76
CA LEU A 174 -6.20 6.89 -1.29
C LEU A 174 -4.81 7.24 -1.83
N MET A 175 -4.68 8.47 -2.33
CA MET A 175 -3.42 9.11 -2.65
C MET A 175 -3.06 10.15 -1.58
N LEU A 176 -1.84 10.07 -1.06
CA LEU A 176 -1.26 11.10 -0.19
C LEU A 176 -0.24 11.92 -0.97
N VAL A 177 -0.50 13.20 -1.18
CA VAL A 177 0.49 14.14 -1.69
C VAL A 177 1.36 14.59 -0.52
N SER A 178 2.56 14.02 -0.40
CA SER A 178 3.47 14.23 0.72
C SER A 178 4.49 15.35 0.47
N LYS A 179 5.07 15.87 1.56
CA LYS A 179 6.05 16.98 1.56
C LYS A 179 5.46 18.26 0.97
N THR A 180 4.21 18.56 1.31
CA THR A 180 3.49 19.75 0.81
C THR A 180 4.08 21.06 1.34
N ASP A 181 4.87 21.01 2.40
CA ASP A 181 5.70 22.12 2.88
C ASP A 181 6.72 22.62 1.84
N LEU A 182 7.06 21.79 0.84
CA LEU A 182 8.01 22.15 -0.21
C LEU A 182 7.36 22.76 -1.46
N LEU A 183 6.03 22.83 -1.54
CA LEU A 183 5.32 23.39 -2.71
C LEU A 183 5.82 24.77 -3.14
N PRO A 184 6.16 25.72 -2.24
CA PRO A 184 6.66 27.03 -2.65
C PRO A 184 7.99 27.00 -3.43
N TYR A 185 8.72 25.89 -3.38
CA TYR A 185 10.05 25.74 -3.97
C TYR A 185 10.07 24.81 -5.19
N LEU A 186 8.94 24.20 -5.54
CA LEU A 186 8.87 23.12 -6.52
C LEU A 186 7.87 23.47 -7.63
N PRO A 187 8.17 23.12 -8.89
CA PRO A 187 7.22 23.21 -9.99
C PRO A 187 6.25 22.02 -9.93
N PHE A 188 5.41 21.98 -8.91
CA PHE A 188 4.43 20.90 -8.67
C PHE A 188 3.04 21.49 -8.49
N SER A 189 2.08 21.02 -9.28
CA SER A 189 0.67 21.38 -9.15
C SER A 189 -0.13 20.25 -8.49
N VAL A 190 -0.68 20.54 -7.31
CA VAL A 190 -1.59 19.62 -6.61
C VAL A 190 -2.85 19.37 -7.45
N ASP A 191 -3.39 20.39 -8.09
CA ASP A 191 -4.59 20.24 -8.91
C ASP A 191 -4.33 19.35 -10.14
N ALA A 192 -3.15 19.50 -10.78
CA ALA A 192 -2.78 18.69 -11.93
C ALA A 192 -2.63 17.22 -11.56
N VAL A 193 -1.93 16.91 -10.46
CA VAL A 193 -1.74 15.52 -10.05
C VAL A 193 -3.04 14.87 -9.58
N VAL A 194 -3.93 15.64 -8.95
CA VAL A 194 -5.27 15.18 -8.55
C VAL A 194 -6.12 14.88 -9.78
N ALA A 195 -6.10 15.77 -10.78
CA ALA A 195 -6.82 15.57 -12.03
C ALA A 195 -6.33 14.30 -12.76
N ASP A 196 -5.02 14.11 -12.87
CA ASP A 196 -4.43 12.94 -13.51
C ASP A 196 -4.73 11.64 -12.73
N ALA A 197 -4.69 11.68 -11.40
CA ALA A 197 -5.06 10.52 -10.57
C ALA A 197 -6.53 10.14 -10.74
N ARG A 198 -7.44 11.13 -10.82
CA ARG A 198 -8.88 10.91 -11.01
C ARG A 198 -9.26 10.48 -12.42
N ASP A 199 -8.48 10.87 -13.43
CA ASP A 199 -8.63 10.37 -14.80
C ASP A 199 -8.40 8.85 -14.86
N ILE A 200 -7.47 8.34 -14.02
CA ILE A 200 -7.17 6.91 -13.90
C ILE A 200 -8.14 6.19 -12.97
N ASN A 201 -8.41 6.78 -11.80
CA ASN A 201 -9.31 6.23 -10.79
C ASN A 201 -10.26 7.32 -10.27
N PRO A 202 -11.49 7.41 -10.81
CA PRO A 202 -12.45 8.45 -10.42
C PRO A 202 -12.83 8.48 -8.94
N ASN A 203 -12.64 7.35 -8.23
CA ASN A 203 -13.00 7.19 -6.83
C ASN A 203 -11.83 7.38 -5.86
N ILE A 204 -10.62 7.67 -6.35
CA ILE A 204 -9.45 7.82 -5.47
C ILE A 204 -9.62 9.01 -4.53
N GLY A 205 -9.49 8.75 -3.22
CA GLY A 205 -9.38 9.80 -2.23
C GLY A 205 -8.06 10.54 -2.38
N VAL A 206 -8.00 11.81 -1.98
CA VAL A 206 -6.73 12.55 -1.95
C VAL A 206 -6.61 13.35 -0.67
N LEU A 207 -5.45 13.25 0.00
CA LEU A 207 -5.05 14.12 1.10
C LEU A 207 -3.68 14.73 0.82
N GLN A 208 -3.47 15.94 1.33
CA GLN A 208 -2.19 16.63 1.29
C GLN A 208 -1.55 16.52 2.67
N VAL A 209 -0.29 16.08 2.74
CA VAL A 209 0.40 15.86 4.02
C VAL A 209 1.83 16.42 4.03
N SER A 210 2.23 16.93 5.19
CA SER A 210 3.63 17.19 5.53
C SER A 210 3.88 16.68 6.94
N SER A 211 4.58 15.55 7.06
CA SER A 211 4.93 14.97 8.37
C SER A 211 5.95 15.82 9.12
N THR A 212 6.69 16.70 8.44
CA THR A 212 7.69 17.60 9.05
C THR A 212 7.08 18.91 9.56
N GLN A 213 5.94 19.34 9.01
CA GLN A 213 5.23 20.56 9.40
C GLN A 213 3.84 20.30 10.00
N ASP A 214 3.55 19.03 10.31
CA ASP A 214 2.27 18.57 10.87
C ASP A 214 1.03 18.98 10.05
N ILE A 215 1.16 19.06 8.73
CA ILE A 215 0.06 19.40 7.82
C ILE A 215 -0.64 18.11 7.41
N GLY A 216 -1.98 18.05 7.53
CA GLY A 216 -2.77 16.93 7.02
C GLY A 216 -2.68 15.63 7.83
N ILE A 217 -1.89 15.61 8.91
CA ILE A 217 -1.63 14.39 9.71
C ILE A 217 -2.85 14.01 10.53
N ASP A 218 -3.61 14.99 11.03
CA ASP A 218 -4.87 14.74 11.74
C ASP A 218 -5.92 14.16 10.81
N GLU A 219 -6.09 14.71 9.61
CA GLU A 219 -7.03 14.20 8.61
C GLU A 219 -6.68 12.76 8.20
N TRP A 220 -5.40 12.49 7.98
CA TRP A 220 -4.91 11.13 7.73
C TRP A 220 -5.20 10.18 8.89
N CYS A 221 -4.90 10.58 10.12
CA CYS A 221 -5.14 9.76 11.30
C CYS A 221 -6.64 9.52 11.54
N ASN A 222 -7.48 10.53 11.34
CA ASN A 222 -8.93 10.40 11.46
C ASN A 222 -9.48 9.43 10.42
N TRP A 223 -9.00 9.51 9.16
CA TRP A 223 -9.35 8.55 8.12
C TRP A 223 -9.03 7.11 8.54
N LEU A 224 -7.83 6.86 9.10
CA LEU A 224 -7.46 5.53 9.62
C LEU A 224 -8.41 5.06 10.73
N LEU A 225 -8.69 5.91 11.72
CA LEU A 225 -9.56 5.59 12.85
C LEU A 225 -10.99 5.25 12.39
N GLU A 226 -11.51 5.99 11.41
CA GLU A 226 -12.80 5.70 10.78
C GLU A 226 -12.79 4.33 10.11
N LYS A 227 -11.75 4.00 9.35
CA LYS A 227 -11.64 2.69 8.67
C LYS A 227 -11.49 1.52 9.64
N VAL A 228 -10.75 1.71 10.74
CA VAL A 228 -10.66 0.70 11.81
C VAL A 228 -12.03 0.46 12.41
N LYS A 229 -12.78 1.52 12.73
CA LYS A 229 -14.14 1.42 13.29
C LYS A 229 -15.10 0.72 12.33
N GLU A 230 -15.08 1.08 11.04
CA GLU A 230 -15.86 0.42 9.99
C GLU A 230 -15.54 -1.08 9.93
N LYS A 231 -14.27 -1.47 9.90
CA LYS A 231 -13.83 -2.87 9.89
C LYS A 231 -14.37 -3.65 11.10
N GLN A 232 -14.18 -3.13 12.31
CA GLN A 232 -14.62 -3.78 13.56
C GLN A 232 -16.14 -3.94 13.66
N SER A 233 -16.90 -2.93 13.24
CA SER A 233 -18.36 -3.00 13.21
C SER A 233 -18.86 -4.09 12.25
N SER A 234 -18.26 -4.20 11.06
CA SER A 234 -18.61 -5.23 10.07
C SER A 234 -18.37 -6.66 10.59
N THR A 235 -17.29 -6.86 11.37
CA THR A 235 -16.96 -8.16 11.98
C THR A 235 -17.93 -8.51 13.11
N THR A 236 -18.32 -7.53 13.93
CA THR A 236 -19.25 -7.74 15.05
C THR A 236 -20.63 -8.16 14.55
N HIS A 237 -21.13 -7.54 13.47
CA HIS A 237 -22.39 -7.92 12.85
C HIS A 237 -22.38 -9.36 12.33
N LYS A 238 -21.31 -9.80 11.66
CA LYS A 238 -21.17 -11.18 11.17
C LYS A 238 -21.14 -12.22 12.29
N LYS A 239 -20.48 -11.92 13.42
CA LYS A 239 -20.46 -12.82 14.60
C LYS A 239 -21.87 -12.99 15.18
N ASN A 240 -22.61 -11.89 15.32
CA ASN A 240 -23.97 -11.93 15.86
C ASN A 240 -24.95 -12.68 14.95
N GLU A 241 -24.85 -12.56 13.63
CA GLU A 241 -25.68 -13.32 12.68
C GLU A 241 -25.36 -14.82 12.69
N SER A 242 -24.07 -15.20 12.78
CA SER A 242 -23.67 -16.61 12.84
C SER A 242 -24.14 -17.35 14.11
N HIS A 243 -24.32 -16.63 15.22
CA HIS A 243 -24.87 -17.19 16.46
C HIS A 243 -26.39 -17.44 16.41
N VAL A 244 -27.15 -16.74 15.55
CA VAL A 244 -28.60 -16.91 15.45
C VAL A 244 -28.99 -18.18 14.67
N PHE A 245 -28.11 -18.69 13.80
CA PHE A 245 -28.37 -19.89 12.98
C PHE A 245 -27.80 -21.20 13.54
N SER A 246 -27.22 -21.18 14.75
CA SER A 246 -26.61 -22.36 15.39
C SER A 246 -27.41 -22.96 16.55
N ASP A 247 -28.70 -22.60 16.70
CA ASP A 247 -29.61 -23.21 17.67
C ASP A 247 -30.58 -24.20 16.97
N PRO A 248 -30.21 -25.48 16.81
CA PRO A 248 -31.16 -26.52 16.45
C PRO A 248 -31.96 -26.91 17.71
N ARG A 249 -33.15 -26.32 17.86
CA ARG A 249 -34.21 -26.93 18.66
C ARG A 249 -34.73 -28.20 17.98
#